data_AF-A0A916EFW9-F1
#
_entry.id   AF-A0A916EFW9-F1
#
_cell.length_a   1.000
_cell.length_b   1.000
_cell.length_c   1.000
_cell.angle_alpha   90.00
_cell.angle_beta   90.00
_cell.angle_gamma   90.00
#
_symmetry.space_group_name_H-M   'P 1'
#
loop_
_entity.id
_entity.type
_entity.pdbx_description
1 polymer ?
#
loop_
_entity_poly.entity_id
_entity_poly.type
_entity_poly.pdbx_seq_one_letter_code
_entity_poly.pdbx_strand_id
1 'polypeptide(L)' 'MMCVEAGRPLILTDLEIIYGNLYDLWNQNYIVVGDKENPKYFTRVALGAYANPMLYVSPNFRCIVVMDESKIYL' A
#
# COMPACT_ATOMS: atom_id res chain seq x y z
N MET A 1 -5.34 0.66 7.50
CA MET A 1 -3.96 0.37 7.94
C MET A 1 -3.77 -1.07 8.40
N MET A 2 -4.68 -1.62 9.22
CA MET A 2 -4.56 -2.98 9.80
C MET A 2 -4.30 -4.12 8.81
N CYS A 3 -4.86 -4.14 7.60
CA CYS A 3 -4.65 -5.27 6.67
C CYS A 3 -3.19 -5.39 6.19
N VAL A 4 -2.52 -4.26 5.96
CA VAL A 4 -1.13 -4.21 5.47
C VAL A 4 -0.18 -4.78 6.52
N GLU A 5 -0.29 -4.29 7.76
CA GLU A 5 0.56 -4.71 8.86
C GLU A 5 0.24 -6.14 9.33
N ALA A 6 -1.04 -6.53 9.32
CA ALA A 6 -1.47 -7.88 9.69
C ALA A 6 -1.27 -8.92 8.57
N GLY A 7 -0.85 -8.52 7.37
CA GLY A 7 -0.66 -9.43 6.23
C GLY A 7 -1.97 -10.03 5.72
N ARG A 8 -3.11 -9.36 5.92
CA ARG A 8 -4.41 -9.80 5.43
C ARG A 8 -4.65 -9.28 4.01
N PRO A 9 -5.27 -10.06 3.12
CA PRO A 9 -5.67 -9.56 1.81
C PRO A 9 -6.54 -8.31 1.91
N LEU A 10 -6.29 -7.34 1.04
CA LEU A 10 -7.12 -6.15 0.89
C LEU A 10 -7.68 -6.11 -0.53
N ILE A 11 -9.00 -5.99 -0.66
CA ILE A 11 -9.68 -5.80 -1.94
C ILE A 11 -10.13 -4.34 -1.99
N LEU A 12 -9.71 -3.61 -3.02
CA LEU A 12 -10.06 -2.21 -3.24
C LEU A 12 -10.88 -2.08 -4.51
N THR A 13 -11.94 -1.28 -4.42
CA THR A 13 -12.79 -0.85 -5.54
C THR A 13 -12.75 0.68 -5.61
N ASP A 14 -13.22 1.26 -6.71
CA ASP A 14 -13.49 2.71 -6.84
C ASP A 14 -12.28 3.61 -6.54
N LEU A 15 -11.23 3.42 -7.34
CA LEU A 15 -9.88 3.93 -7.10
C LEU A 15 -9.66 5.43 -7.29
N GLU A 16 -10.63 6.14 -7.84
CA GLU A 16 -10.51 7.55 -8.24
C GLU A 16 -10.05 8.44 -7.07
N ILE A 17 -10.37 8.07 -5.83
CA ILE A 17 -10.09 8.88 -4.63
C ILE A 17 -8.77 8.48 -3.94
N ILE A 18 -8.36 7.21 -4.01
CA ILE A 18 -7.31 6.66 -3.11
C ILE A 18 -6.01 6.32 -3.83
N TYR A 19 -5.94 6.40 -5.16
CA TYR A 19 -4.74 6.05 -5.93
C TYR A 19 -3.49 6.79 -5.44
N GLY A 20 -3.56 8.12 -5.35
CA GLY A 20 -2.43 8.94 -4.90
C GLY A 20 -2.01 8.64 -3.46
N ASN A 21 -2.97 8.27 -2.61
CA ASN A 21 -2.72 7.95 -1.21
C ASN A 21 -1.94 6.64 -1.01
N LEU A 22 -2.07 5.70 -1.94
CA LEU A 22 -1.49 4.36 -1.88
C LEU A 22 -0.30 4.17 -2.83
N TYR A 23 0.15 5.24 -3.48
CA TYR A 23 1.19 5.20 -4.51
C TYR A 23 2.48 4.50 -4.03
N ASP A 24 3.00 4.87 -2.85
CA ASP A 24 4.23 4.28 -2.31
C ASP A 24 4.05 2.81 -1.91
N LEU A 25 2.86 2.43 -1.43
CA LEU A 25 2.54 1.05 -1.06
C LEU A 25 2.56 0.14 -2.30
N TRP A 26 1.99 0.60 -3.41
CA TRP A 26 1.84 -0.18 -4.64
C TRP A 26 3.08 -0.24 -5.51
N ASN A 27 3.83 0.86 -5.60
CA ASN A 27 5.11 0.87 -6.32
C ASN A 27 6.24 0.17 -5.54
N GLN A 28 5.93 -0.35 -4.35
CA GLN A 28 6.92 -0.96 -3.46
C GLN A 28 8.06 0.00 -3.11
N ASN A 29 7.75 1.29 -2.96
CA ASN A 29 8.67 2.31 -2.50
C ASN A 29 8.90 2.14 -0.99
N TYR A 30 9.61 1.06 -0.62
CA TYR A 30 9.78 0.64 0.76
C TYR A 30 11.09 1.15 1.35
N ILE A 31 11.01 1.62 2.58
CA ILE A 31 12.15 1.80 3.45
C ILE A 31 12.44 0.44 4.08
N VAL A 32 13.66 -0.07 3.86
CA VAL A 32 14.12 -1.35 4.38
C VAL A 32 14.90 -1.12 5.67
N VAL A 33 14.51 -1.80 6.75
CA VAL A 33 15.14 -1.72 8.06
C VAL A 33 15.47 -3.13 8.54
N GLY A 34 16.68 -3.34 9.07
CA GLY A 34 17.15 -4.64 9.56
C GLY A 34 18.35 -5.17 8.77
N ASP A 35 18.72 -6.41 9.05
CA ASP A 35 19.80 -7.10 8.34
C ASP A 35 19.32 -7.69 7.00
N LYS A 36 20.27 -8.18 6.19
CA LYS A 36 19.97 -8.78 4.88
C LYS A 36 19.19 -10.09 4.96
N GLU A 37 19.23 -10.79 6.07
CA GLU A 37 18.57 -12.09 6.25
C GLU A 37 17.10 -11.92 6.66
N ASN A 38 16.78 -10.86 7.41
CA ASN A 38 15.45 -10.56 7.93
C ASN A 38 15.06 -9.08 7.73
N PRO A 39 14.97 -8.60 6.48
CA PRO A 39 14.58 -7.22 6.20
C PRO A 39 13.12 -6.97 6.61
N LYS A 40 12.87 -5.83 7.26
CA LYS A 40 11.53 -5.30 7.50
C LYS A 40 11.26 -4.16 6.52
N TYR A 41 10.12 -4.24 5.85
CA TYR A 41 9.71 -3.26 4.86
C TYR A 41 8.70 -2.30 5.47
N PHE A 42 8.89 -1.01 5.21
CA PHE A 42 7.96 0.02 5.63
C PHE A 42 7.62 0.95 4.48
N THR A 43 6.37 1.42 4.42
CA THR A 43 5.91 2.35 3.37
C THR A 43 5.15 3.51 3.97
N ARG A 44 5.06 4.62 3.22
CA ARG A 44 4.20 5.75 3.57
C ARG A 44 2.84 5.57 2.94
N VAL A 45 1.80 5.97 3.66
CA VAL A 45 0.44 6.10 3.11
C VAL A 45 -0.02 7.52 3.35
N ALA A 46 -0.43 8.21 2.30
CA ALA A 46 -0.94 9.57 2.43
C ALA A 46 -2.38 9.53 2.96
N LEU A 47 -2.66 10.32 3.99
CA LEU A 47 -3.98 10.50 4.58
C LEU A 47 -4.31 12.01 4.52
N GLY A 48 -4.73 12.46 3.34
CA GLY A 48 -4.92 13.88 3.07
C GLY A 48 -3.60 14.65 3.00
N ALA A 49 -3.64 15.96 3.25
CA ALA A 49 -2.50 16.85 2.99
C ALA A 49 -1.40 16.83 4.07
N TYR A 50 -1.68 16.30 5.27
CA TYR A 50 -0.81 16.50 6.44
C TYR A 50 -0.42 15.23 7.20
N ALA A 51 -1.05 14.09 6.94
CA ALA A 51 -0.72 12.84 7.59
C ALA A 51 -0.10 11.87 6.58
N ASN A 52 1.16 11.50 6.81
CA ASN A 52 1.89 10.50 6.02
C ASN A 52 2.49 9.43 6.94
N PRO A 53 1.64 8.69 7.68
CA PRO A 53 2.10 7.63 8.57
C PRO A 53 2.93 6.58 7.85
N MET A 54 3.91 6.05 8.57
CA MET A 54 4.73 4.92 8.17
C MET A 54 4.06 3.62 8.62
N LEU A 55 3.91 2.68 7.70
CA LEU A 55 3.35 1.36 7.93
C LEU A 55 4.39 0.28 7.76
N TYR A 56 4.36 -0.73 8.63
CA TYR A 56 5.01 -1.99 8.34
C TYR A 56 4.26 -2.75 7.22
N VAL A 57 4.99 -3.27 6.25
CA VAL A 57 4.44 -4.10 5.18
C VAL A 57 4.75 -5.56 5.49
N SER A 58 3.70 -6.31 5.86
CA SER A 58 3.84 -7.75 6.07
C SER A 58 4.19 -8.45 4.75
N PRO A 59 5.14 -9.41 4.72
CA PRO A 59 5.46 -10.20 3.52
C PRO A 59 4.26 -10.99 2.96
N ASN A 60 3.29 -11.28 3.83
CA ASN A 60 2.07 -12.02 3.50
C ASN A 60 0.96 -11.11 2.95
N PHE A 61 1.13 -9.79 3.00
CA PHE A 61 0.15 -8.86 2.48
C PHE A 61 -0.02 -9.03 0.97
N ARG A 62 -1.27 -8.99 0.52
CA ARG A 62 -1.64 -8.98 -0.90
C ARG A 62 -2.76 -7.96 -1.10
N CYS A 63 -2.66 -7.18 -2.16
CA CYS A 63 -3.67 -6.19 -2.53
C CYS A 63 -4.26 -6.59 -3.87
N ILE A 64 -5.59 -6.66 -3.95
CA ILE A 64 -6.34 -6.89 -5.19
C ILE A 64 -7.09 -5.61 -5.49
N VAL A 65 -6.93 -5.12 -6.70
CA VAL A 65 -7.62 -3.94 -7.18
C VAL A 65 -8.66 -4.40 -8.19
N VAL A 66 -9.92 -4.04 -7.96
CA VAL A 66 -11.03 -4.30 -8.87
C VAL A 66 -11.47 -2.97 -9.46
N MET A 67 -11.34 -2.84 -10.78
CA MET A 67 -11.76 -1.66 -11.53
C MET A 67 -12.64 -2.07 -12.70
N ASP A 68 -13.55 -1.18 -13.07
CA ASP A 68 -14.26 -1.28 -14.34
C ASP A 68 -13.27 -0.95 -15.48
N GLU A 69 -13.19 -1.80 -16.49
CA GLU A 69 -12.33 -1.62 -17.66
C GLU A 69 -12.57 -0.28 -18.35
N SER A 70 -13.82 0.18 -18.39
CA SER A 70 -14.20 1.48 -18.98
C SER A 70 -13.60 2.69 -18.26
N LYS A 71 -13.11 2.49 -17.02
CA LYS A 71 -12.47 3.52 -16.19
C LYS A 71 -10.94 3.41 -16.17
N ILE A 72 -10.35 2.47 -16.92
CA ILE A 72 -8.90 2.24 -16.95
C ILE A 72 -8.16 3.23 -17.89
N TYR A 73 -8.88 4.04 -18.66
CA TYR A 73 -8.28 5.03 -19.56
C TYR A 73 -7.65 6.20 -18.77
N LEU A 74 -6.35 6.07 -18.49
CA LEU A 74 -5.40 7.17 -18.30
C LEU A 74 -4.91 7.68 -19.65
#